data_AF-D5RU53-F1
#
_entry.id   AF-D5RU53-F1
#
_cell.length_a   1.000
_cell.length_b   1.000
_cell.length_c   1.000
_cell.angle_alpha   90.00
_cell.angle_beta   90.00
_cell.angle_gamma   90.00
#
_symmetry.space_group_name_H-M   'P 1'
#
loop_
_entity.id
_entity.type
_entity.pdbx_description
1 polymer ?
#
loop_
_entity_poly.entity_id
_entity_poly.type
_entity_poly.pdbx_seq_one_letter_code
_entity_poly.pdbx_strand_id
1 'polypeptide(L)'
;MPRAGGGWRELPAPLFLRLDRLMTTGADPEEADWRDTVALLEEILAAPPALRFAPGAVLATLGGSWSLPDHLACLRAARQRDGLRHVPLLHDCIPLLLPEYCTEGTSRDYARWFANLPLHADGVIAVSRSTEQDMRRLLRESLPELPAPASAVLRLDAAPRAPSG
;
A
#
# COMPACT_ATOMS: atom_id res chain seq x y z
N MET A 1 9.73 -6.76 -21.40
CA MET A 1 8.52 -6.04 -21.85
C MET A 1 7.64 -5.83 -20.62
N PRO A 2 7.20 -4.61 -20.28
CA PRO A 2 6.25 -4.46 -19.18
C PRO A 2 4.96 -5.18 -19.60
N ARG A 3 4.46 -6.08 -18.76
CA ARG A 3 3.18 -6.75 -19.01
C ARG A 3 2.07 -5.70 -19.11
N ALA A 4 1.08 -5.95 -19.95
CA ALA A 4 -0.14 -5.13 -20.00
C ALA A 4 -0.68 -4.92 -18.57
N GLY A 5 -0.99 -3.68 -18.18
CA GLY A 5 -1.51 -3.37 -16.84
C GLY A 5 -0.83 -2.23 -16.07
N GLY A 6 0.04 -1.43 -16.69
CA GLY A 6 0.59 -0.24 -16.02
C GLY A 6 -0.48 0.77 -15.60
N GLY A 7 -0.37 1.26 -14.37
CA GLY A 7 -1.17 2.38 -13.85
C GLY A 7 -2.31 1.99 -12.92
N TRP A 8 -3.00 3.01 -12.43
CA TRP A 8 -4.06 2.89 -11.45
C TRP A 8 -5.39 2.52 -12.12
N ARG A 9 -6.27 1.83 -11.40
CA ARG A 9 -7.63 1.51 -11.86
C ARG A 9 -8.62 1.87 -10.77
N GLU A 10 -9.77 2.36 -11.20
CA GLU A 10 -10.90 2.52 -10.30
C GLU A 10 -11.52 1.16 -10.07
N LEU A 11 -11.72 0.79 -8.80
CA LEU A 11 -12.49 -0.38 -8.44
C LEU A 11 -13.94 0.07 -8.15
N PRO A 12 -14.93 -0.35 -8.95
CA PRO A 12 -16.32 0.02 -8.71
C PRO A 12 -16.78 -0.46 -7.33
N ALA A 13 -17.43 0.43 -6.56
CA ALA A 13 -17.90 0.11 -5.21
C ALA A 13 -18.79 -1.16 -5.14
N PRO A 14 -19.72 -1.42 -6.08
CA PRO A 14 -20.50 -2.66 -6.05
C PRO A 14 -19.64 -3.92 -6.17
N LEU A 15 -18.57 -3.87 -6.98
CA LEU A 15 -17.65 -4.99 -7.14
C LEU A 15 -16.81 -5.18 -5.87
N PHE A 16 -16.30 -4.10 -5.28
CA PHE A 16 -15.58 -4.16 -4.01
C PHE A 16 -16.43 -4.81 -2.90
N LEU A 17 -17.67 -4.38 -2.73
CA LEU A 17 -18.58 -4.94 -1.71
C LEU A 17 -18.92 -6.40 -1.98
N ARG A 18 -19.02 -6.80 -3.26
CA ARG A 18 -19.22 -8.22 -3.63
C ARG A 18 -17.99 -9.05 -3.25
N LEU A 19 -16.78 -8.58 -3.58
CA LEU A 19 -15.53 -9.25 -3.21
C LEU A 19 -15.39 -9.38 -1.69
N ASP A 20 -15.63 -8.30 -0.93
CA ASP A 20 -15.59 -8.29 0.53
C ASP A 20 -16.53 -9.35 1.15
N ARG A 21 -17.79 -9.41 0.66
CA ARG A 21 -18.74 -10.43 1.07
C ARG A 21 -18.23 -11.84 0.75
N LEU A 22 -17.78 -12.09 -0.47
CA LEU A 22 -17.34 -13.44 -0.86
C LEU A 22 -16.10 -13.89 -0.09
N MET A 23 -15.15 -12.99 0.19
CA MET A 23 -13.97 -13.28 1.01
C MET A 23 -14.29 -13.61 2.48
N THR A 24 -15.45 -13.16 2.98
CA THR A 24 -15.86 -13.37 4.37
C THR A 24 -16.84 -14.53 4.55
N THR A 25 -17.56 -14.93 3.50
CA THR A 25 -18.57 -16.00 3.56
C THR A 25 -18.17 -17.29 2.86
N GLY A 26 -17.25 -17.25 1.90
CA GLY A 26 -16.80 -18.40 1.13
C GLY A 26 -15.46 -18.95 1.61
N ALA A 27 -15.20 -20.23 1.32
CA ALA A 27 -13.92 -20.87 1.59
C ALA A 27 -13.36 -21.64 0.37
N ASP A 28 -14.15 -21.82 -0.69
CA ASP A 28 -13.76 -22.56 -1.89
C ASP A 28 -13.52 -21.60 -3.08
N PRO A 29 -12.28 -21.51 -3.59
CA PRO A 29 -11.95 -20.66 -4.74
C PRO A 29 -12.56 -21.15 -6.07
N GLU A 30 -13.17 -22.33 -6.13
CA GLU A 30 -13.81 -22.85 -7.34
C GLU A 30 -15.31 -22.51 -7.43
N GLU A 31 -15.88 -21.88 -6.39
CA GLU A 31 -17.25 -21.39 -6.40
C GLU A 31 -17.49 -20.45 -7.59
N ALA A 32 -18.60 -20.68 -8.32
CA ALA A 32 -18.88 -19.94 -9.55
C ALA A 32 -18.96 -18.42 -9.32
N ASP A 33 -19.64 -18.00 -8.25
CA ASP A 33 -19.75 -16.58 -7.89
C ASP A 33 -18.39 -15.93 -7.61
N TRP A 34 -17.45 -16.66 -7.01
CA TRP A 34 -16.09 -16.18 -6.78
C TRP A 34 -15.35 -16.03 -8.11
N ARG A 35 -15.33 -17.10 -8.93
CA ARG A 35 -14.65 -17.08 -10.24
C ARG A 35 -15.17 -15.97 -11.14
N ASP A 36 -16.50 -15.77 -11.19
CA ASP A 36 -17.12 -14.71 -11.98
C ASP A 36 -16.73 -13.31 -11.49
N THR A 37 -16.66 -13.13 -10.16
CA THR A 37 -16.27 -11.85 -9.55
C THR A 37 -14.79 -11.54 -9.80
N VAL A 38 -13.92 -12.54 -9.69
CA VAL A 38 -12.48 -12.42 -9.99
C VAL A 38 -12.26 -12.12 -11.47
N ALA A 39 -12.96 -12.82 -12.37
CA ALA A 39 -12.86 -12.56 -13.81
C ALA A 39 -13.23 -11.11 -14.15
N LEU A 40 -14.30 -10.57 -13.55
CA LEU A 40 -14.68 -9.17 -13.74
C LEU A 40 -13.61 -8.19 -13.20
N LEU A 41 -12.95 -8.52 -12.09
CA LEU A 41 -11.84 -7.72 -11.58
C LEU A 41 -10.65 -7.74 -12.55
N GLU A 42 -10.29 -8.90 -13.10
CA GLU A 42 -9.22 -9.03 -14.08
C GLU A 42 -9.51 -8.22 -15.35
N GLU A 43 -10.75 -8.23 -15.83
CA GLU A 43 -11.18 -7.40 -16.96
C GLU A 43 -11.00 -5.90 -16.68
N ILE A 44 -11.39 -5.43 -15.48
CA ILE A 44 -11.20 -4.03 -15.07
C ILE A 44 -9.71 -3.66 -14.97
N LEU A 45 -8.88 -4.57 -14.46
CA LEU A 45 -7.44 -4.35 -14.37
C LEU A 45 -6.79 -4.25 -15.77
N ALA A 46 -7.27 -5.06 -16.72
CA ALA A 46 -6.81 -5.02 -18.10
C ALA A 46 -7.35 -3.82 -18.90
N ALA A 47 -8.54 -3.32 -18.57
CA ALA A 47 -9.21 -2.27 -19.33
C ALA A 47 -8.51 -0.90 -19.23
N PRO A 48 -8.26 -0.20 -20.35
CA PRO A 48 -7.90 1.23 -20.36
C PRO A 48 -9.14 2.14 -20.23
N PRO A 49 -8.97 3.44 -19.89
CA PRO A 49 -7.72 4.11 -19.54
C PRO A 49 -7.34 3.91 -18.06
N ALA A 50 -6.08 4.18 -17.72
CA ALA A 50 -5.67 4.26 -16.32
C ALA A 50 -6.39 5.42 -15.60
N LEU A 51 -6.72 5.20 -14.33
CA LEU A 51 -7.29 6.22 -13.44
C LEU A 51 -6.43 7.49 -13.44
N ARG A 52 -7.11 8.63 -13.56
CA ARG A 52 -6.54 9.97 -13.41
C ARG A 52 -6.86 10.48 -12.01
N PHE A 53 -5.85 10.99 -11.32
CA PHE A 53 -6.07 11.63 -10.03
C PHE A 53 -6.51 13.08 -10.21
N ALA A 54 -7.43 13.54 -9.36
CA ALA A 54 -7.81 14.95 -9.31
C ALA A 54 -6.62 15.82 -8.85
N PRO A 55 -6.54 17.10 -9.27
CA PRO A 55 -5.52 18.01 -8.79
C PRO A 55 -5.47 18.06 -7.25
N GLY A 56 -4.27 17.91 -6.68
CA GLY A 56 -4.05 17.94 -5.23
C GLY A 56 -4.38 16.64 -4.49
N ALA A 57 -4.79 15.58 -5.19
CA ALA A 57 -5.08 14.28 -4.61
C ALA A 57 -3.89 13.72 -3.82
N VAL A 58 -4.23 13.03 -2.73
CA VAL A 58 -3.28 12.32 -1.87
C VAL A 58 -3.67 10.85 -1.87
N LEU A 59 -2.74 9.99 -2.26
CA LEU A 59 -2.87 8.55 -2.09
C LEU A 59 -2.32 8.16 -0.72
N ALA A 60 -3.18 7.63 0.14
CA ALA A 60 -2.78 7.01 1.39
C ALA A 60 -2.77 5.48 1.26
N THR A 61 -1.59 4.87 1.31
CA THR A 61 -1.48 3.39 1.31
C THR A 61 -1.49 2.91 2.75
N LEU A 62 -2.56 2.21 3.14
CA LEU A 62 -2.80 1.80 4.53
C LEU A 62 -2.25 0.41 4.88
N GLY A 63 -1.66 -0.30 3.93
CA GLY A 63 -1.21 -1.68 4.09
C GLY A 63 0.01 -2.00 3.23
N GLY A 64 0.21 -3.31 2.98
CA GLY A 64 1.40 -3.89 2.36
C GLY A 64 1.66 -3.51 0.90
N SER A 65 1.93 -2.24 0.61
CA SER A 65 2.27 -1.78 -0.74
C SER A 65 3.66 -2.23 -1.20
N TRP A 66 4.52 -2.72 -0.30
CA TRP A 66 5.88 -3.14 -0.62
C TRP A 66 5.93 -4.37 -1.54
N SER A 67 4.93 -5.26 -1.47
CA SER A 67 4.86 -6.46 -2.32
C SER A 67 4.14 -6.23 -3.64
N LEU A 68 3.57 -5.04 -3.87
CA LEU A 68 2.85 -4.73 -5.10
C LEU A 68 3.84 -4.51 -6.26
N PRO A 69 3.78 -5.32 -7.33
CA PRO A 69 4.62 -5.12 -8.50
C PRO A 69 4.44 -3.73 -9.10
N ASP A 70 5.52 -3.13 -9.58
CA ASP A 70 5.54 -1.83 -10.26
C ASP A 70 4.95 -0.64 -9.49
N HIS A 71 4.62 -0.80 -8.19
CA HIS A 71 3.97 0.23 -7.39
C HIS A 71 4.73 1.57 -7.42
N LEU A 72 6.05 1.55 -7.20
CA LEU A 72 6.89 2.75 -7.27
C LEU A 72 6.90 3.39 -8.67
N ALA A 73 6.85 2.59 -9.74
CA ALA A 73 6.81 3.11 -11.10
C ALA A 73 5.46 3.78 -11.38
N CYS A 74 4.36 3.15 -10.97
CA CYS A 74 3.01 3.70 -11.06
C CYS A 74 2.83 4.99 -10.24
N LEU A 75 3.42 5.06 -9.05
CA LEU A 75 3.45 6.27 -8.23
C LEU A 75 4.17 7.42 -8.94
N ARG A 76 5.38 7.16 -9.46
CA ARG A 76 6.16 8.18 -10.18
C ARG A 76 5.43 8.69 -11.41
N ALA A 77 4.83 7.79 -12.19
CA ALA A 77 4.05 8.16 -13.36
C ALA A 77 2.82 9.02 -12.99
N ALA A 78 2.09 8.65 -11.93
CA ALA A 78 0.95 9.43 -11.45
C ALA A 78 1.37 10.80 -10.88
N ARG A 79 2.51 10.87 -10.17
CA ARG A 79 3.07 12.14 -9.69
C ARG A 79 3.41 13.07 -10.85
N GLN A 80 4.12 12.57 -11.86
CA GLN A 80 4.51 13.37 -13.03
C GLN A 80 3.32 13.84 -13.86
N ARG A 81 2.31 12.97 -14.01
CA ARG A 81 1.16 13.21 -14.89
C ARG A 81 0.05 14.03 -14.22
N ASP A 82 -0.22 13.76 -12.94
CA ASP A 82 -1.41 14.25 -12.23
C ASP A 82 -1.05 15.08 -10.97
N GLY A 83 0.23 15.20 -10.61
CA GLY A 83 0.64 15.88 -9.38
C GLY A 83 0.26 15.13 -8.10
N LEU A 84 0.07 13.81 -8.19
CA LEU A 84 -0.29 12.95 -7.06
C LEU A 84 0.74 13.06 -5.93
N ARG A 85 0.24 13.25 -4.71
CA ARG A 85 1.02 13.09 -3.48
C ARG A 85 0.81 11.70 -2.88
N HIS A 86 1.84 11.14 -2.26
CA HIS A 86 1.80 9.82 -1.63
C HIS A 86 2.19 9.91 -0.16
N VAL A 87 1.34 9.37 0.70
CA VAL A 87 1.54 9.33 2.15
C VAL A 87 1.27 7.91 2.67
N PRO A 88 2.29 7.03 2.76
CA PRO A 88 2.09 5.69 3.29
C PRO A 88 1.91 5.67 4.80
N LEU A 89 1.13 4.68 5.27
CA LEU A 89 1.07 4.28 6.66
C LEU A 89 2.20 3.28 6.96
N LEU A 90 2.98 3.58 7.99
CA LEU A 90 4.03 2.74 8.53
C LEU A 90 3.55 2.12 9.84
N HIS A 91 3.28 0.82 9.80
CA HIS A 91 2.80 0.04 10.94
C HIS A 91 3.92 -0.27 11.92
N ASP A 92 5.03 -0.77 11.42
CA ASP A 92 6.20 -1.10 12.23
C ASP A 92 7.45 -1.10 11.35
N CYS A 93 8.61 -1.37 11.94
CA CYS A 93 9.86 -1.60 11.21
C CYS A 93 10.41 -3.02 11.47
N ILE A 94 9.55 -3.97 11.90
CA ILE A 94 9.93 -5.35 12.24
C ILE A 94 10.68 -6.03 11.10
N PRO A 95 10.27 -5.91 9.81
CA PRO A 95 11.00 -6.57 8.72
C PRO A 95 12.46 -6.12 8.56
N LEU A 96 12.85 -4.97 9.13
CA LEU A 96 14.24 -4.50 9.17
C LEU A 96 14.91 -4.74 10.52
N LEU A 97 14.17 -4.64 11.62
CA LEU A 97 14.71 -4.76 12.98
C LEU A 97 14.90 -6.20 13.42
N LEU A 98 13.96 -7.08 13.04
CA LEU A 98 13.90 -8.48 13.42
C LEU A 98 13.54 -9.34 12.20
N PRO A 99 14.38 -9.33 11.15
CA PRO A 99 14.09 -10.03 9.89
C PRO A 99 13.90 -11.54 10.07
N GLU A 100 14.41 -12.14 11.14
CA GLU A 100 14.23 -13.55 11.50
C GLU A 100 12.78 -13.94 11.82
N TYR A 101 11.92 -12.96 12.15
CA TYR A 101 10.48 -13.19 12.34
C TYR A 101 9.66 -12.96 11.06
N CYS A 102 10.33 -12.69 9.95
CA CYS A 102 9.71 -12.43 8.66
C CYS A 102 10.16 -13.45 7.61
N THR A 103 9.36 -13.65 6.57
CA THR A 103 9.85 -14.38 5.40
C THR A 103 10.93 -13.57 4.69
N GLU A 104 11.90 -14.24 4.06
CA GLU A 104 12.97 -13.56 3.34
C GLU A 104 12.44 -12.64 2.23
N GLY A 105 11.37 -13.06 1.54
CA GLY A 105 10.69 -12.25 0.53
C GLY A 105 10.11 -10.97 1.11
N THR A 106 9.40 -11.06 2.25
CA THR A 106 8.84 -9.90 2.94
C THR A 106 9.93 -8.91 3.34
N SER A 107 11.00 -9.36 4.00
CA SER A 107 12.08 -8.47 4.46
C SER A 107 12.78 -7.78 3.29
N ARG A 108 13.01 -8.50 2.18
CA ARG A 108 13.63 -7.97 0.96
C ARG A 108 12.78 -6.89 0.30
N ASP A 109 11.49 -7.16 0.09
CA ASP A 109 10.58 -6.22 -0.58
C ASP A 109 10.30 -5.00 0.31
N TYR A 110 10.15 -5.23 1.61
CA TYR A 110 10.03 -4.17 2.60
C TYR A 110 11.27 -3.27 2.61
N ALA A 111 12.48 -3.84 2.65
CA ALA A 111 13.72 -3.05 2.66
C ALA A 111 13.85 -2.16 1.41
N ARG A 112 13.51 -2.69 0.23
CA ARG A 112 13.48 -1.91 -1.01
C ARG A 112 12.46 -0.79 -0.94
N TRP A 113 11.24 -1.07 -0.50
CA TRP A 113 10.20 -0.06 -0.33
C TRP A 113 10.60 1.03 0.68
N PHE A 114 11.09 0.63 1.84
CA PHE A 114 11.49 1.51 2.94
C PHE A 114 12.65 2.44 2.53
N ALA A 115 13.69 1.90 1.89
CA ALA A 115 14.82 2.68 1.40
C ALA A 115 14.43 3.73 0.35
N ASN A 116 13.30 3.52 -0.35
CA ASN A 116 12.80 4.50 -1.31
C ASN A 116 11.97 5.60 -0.65
N LEU A 117 11.47 5.46 0.59
CA LEU A 117 10.56 6.42 1.22
C LEU A 117 11.04 7.89 1.13
N PRO A 118 12.32 8.23 1.42
CA PRO A 118 12.82 9.59 1.28
C PRO A 118 12.67 10.21 -0.12
N LEU A 119 12.55 9.38 -1.15
CA LEU A 119 12.53 9.82 -2.55
C LEU A 119 11.11 9.98 -3.12
N HIS A 120 10.11 9.32 -2.54
CA HIS A 120 8.77 9.26 -3.16
C HIS A 120 7.60 9.54 -2.23
N ALA A 121 7.80 9.51 -0.91
CA ALA A 121 6.76 9.86 0.05
C ALA A 121 6.78 11.37 0.31
N ASP A 122 5.63 12.03 0.19
CA ASP A 122 5.47 13.44 0.60
C ASP A 122 5.28 13.59 2.12
N GLY A 123 5.05 12.47 2.80
CA GLY A 123 5.04 12.33 4.25
C GLY A 123 4.78 10.88 4.63
N VAL A 124 4.99 10.52 5.88
CA VAL A 124 4.70 9.18 6.41
C VAL A 124 3.80 9.29 7.62
N ILE A 125 2.75 8.47 7.68
CA ILE A 125 1.97 8.33 8.90
C ILE A 125 2.56 7.14 9.66
N ALA A 126 3.06 7.36 10.87
CA ALA A 126 3.49 6.27 11.76
C ALA A 126 2.39 5.97 12.77
N VAL A 127 2.13 4.69 13.03
CA VAL A 127 1.07 4.30 14.00
C VAL A 127 1.46 4.60 15.46
N SER A 128 2.73 4.88 15.72
CA SER A 128 3.24 5.17 17.06
C SER A 128 4.49 6.05 17.01
N ARG A 129 4.85 6.64 18.15
CA ARG A 129 6.13 7.35 18.31
C ARG A 129 7.33 6.41 18.21
N SER A 130 7.18 5.15 18.63
CA SER A 130 8.26 4.15 18.50
C SER A 130 8.54 3.88 17.03
N THR A 131 7.51 3.59 16.25
CA THR A 131 7.60 3.35 14.81
C THR A 131 8.21 4.55 14.07
N GLU A 132 7.83 5.78 14.43
CA GLU A 132 8.42 6.99 13.87
C GLU A 132 9.92 7.11 14.19
N GLN A 133 10.32 6.84 15.44
CA GLN A 133 11.71 6.90 15.86
C GLN A 133 12.57 5.82 15.19
N ASP A 134 12.04 4.59 15.08
CA ASP A 134 12.70 3.50 14.38
C ASP A 134 12.89 3.84 12.90
N MET A 135 11.86 4.39 12.24
CA MET A 135 11.98 4.86 10.86
C MET A 135 13.13 5.87 10.71
N ARG A 136 13.15 6.90 11.56
CA ARG A 136 14.18 7.96 11.53
C ARG A 136 15.57 7.40 11.84
N ARG A 137 15.68 6.44 12.76
CA ARG A 137 16.95 5.79 13.09
C ARG A 137 17.48 4.98 11.91
N LEU A 138 16.66 4.08 11.37
CA LEU A 138 17.02 3.19 10.28
C LEU A 138 17.40 3.96 9.00
N LEU A 139 16.65 5.02 8.66
CA LEU A 139 16.99 5.86 7.51
C LEU A 139 18.31 6.61 7.71
N ARG A 140 18.57 7.14 8.90
CA ARG A 140 19.82 7.83 9.21
C ARG A 140 21.03 6.90 9.14
N GLU A 141 20.87 5.66 9.61
CA GLU A 141 21.93 4.65 9.59
C GLU A 141 22.19 4.10 8.18
N SER A 142 21.12 3.91 7.39
CA SER A 142 21.22 3.24 6.08
C SER A 142 21.43 4.20 4.91
N LEU A 143 20.90 5.42 5.01
CA LEU A 143 20.85 6.43 3.95
C LEU A 143 21.15 7.84 4.51
N PRO A 144 22.33 8.06 5.12
CA PRO A 144 22.64 9.29 5.86
C PRO A 144 22.55 10.57 5.03
N GLU A 145 22.73 10.47 3.71
CA GLU A 145 22.70 11.59 2.77
C GLU A 145 21.27 12.03 2.38
N LEU A 146 20.25 11.23 2.70
CA LEU A 146 18.86 11.53 2.36
C LEU A 146 18.10 11.98 3.62
N PRO A 147 17.34 13.09 3.56
CA PRO A 147 16.51 13.50 4.67
C PRO A 147 15.40 12.47 4.89
N ALA A 148 15.16 12.10 6.16
CA ALA A 148 13.96 11.33 6.48
C ALA A 148 12.70 12.14 6.09
N PRO A 149 11.67 11.49 5.51
CA PRO A 149 10.44 12.17 5.15
C PRO A 149 9.76 12.77 6.39
N ALA A 150 9.00 13.85 6.19
CA ALA A 150 8.16 14.39 7.25
C ALA A 150 7.19 13.29 7.75
N SER A 151 6.95 13.25 9.05
CA SER A 151 6.13 12.21 9.65
C SER A 151 5.10 12.77 10.61
N ALA A 152 3.94 12.10 10.68
CA ALA A 152 2.91 12.35 11.67
C ALA A 152 2.59 11.05 12.41
N VAL A 153 2.34 11.13 13.71
CA VAL A 153 1.93 9.96 14.50
C VAL A 153 0.40 9.93 14.60
N LEU A 154 -0.21 8.91 14.00
CA LEU A 154 -1.63 8.61 14.12
C LEU A 154 -1.79 7.31 14.91
N ARG A 155 -2.18 7.42 16.18
CA ARG A 155 -2.40 6.23 17.01
C ARG A 155 -3.60 5.45 16.49
N LEU A 156 -3.46 4.13 16.40
CA LEU A 156 -4.57 3.25 16.10
C LEU A 156 -5.61 3.37 17.22
N ASP A 157 -6.86 3.64 16.84
CA ASP A 157 -7.99 3.58 17.75
C ASP A 157 -8.44 2.12 17.85
N ALA A 158 -7.85 1.39 18.80
CA ALA A 158 -8.15 -0.01 19.07
C ALA A 158 -9.36 -0.18 20.00
N ALA A 159 -10.22 0.84 20.12
CA ALA A 159 -11.46 0.70 20.90
C ALA A 159 -12.27 -0.49 20.34
N PRO A 160 -12.62 -1.48 21.19
CA PRO A 160 -13.43 -2.60 20.74
C PRO A 160 -14.78 -2.07 20.24
N ARG A 161 -15.25 -2.59 19.09
CA ARG A 161 -16.61 -2.32 18.62
C ARG A 161 -17.58 -2.76 19.71
N ALA A 162 -18.56 -1.90 20.04
CA ALA A 162 -19.65 -2.31 20.91
C ALA A 162 -20.32 -3.55 20.31
N PRO A 163 -20.71 -4.55 21.13
CA PRO A 163 -21.41 -5.72 20.63
C PRO A 163 -22.68 -5.27 19.90
N SER A 164 -22.88 -5.76 18.68
CA SER A 164 -24.12 -5.60 17.95
C SER A 164 -25.24 -6.25 18.78
N GLY A 165 -26.19 -5.46 19.27
CA GLY A 165 -27.38 -5.95 19.96
C GLY A 165 -28.34 -6.69 19.04
#